data_AF-E4N497-F1
#
_entry.id   AF-E4N497-F1
#
_cell.length_a   1.000
_cell.length_b   1.000
_cell.length_c   1.000
_cell.angle_alpha   90.00
_cell.angle_beta   90.00
_cell.angle_gamma   90.00
#
_symmetry.space_group_name_H-M   'P 1'
#
loop_
_entity.id
_entity.type
_entity.pdbx_description
1 polymer ?
#
loop_
_entity_poly.entity_id
_entity_poly.type
_entity_poly.pdbx_seq_one_letter_code
_entity_poly.pdbx_strand_id
1 'polypeptide(L)'
;MCDWSDLEECLLVNAVELSPLWALAPDCSRSDDEADWPPYVERLKPLIAAWVRAGRIALWRGPEWPAFEGGHRVSIEDVDAVLSDDEFWTYRESATVVVHLELLVETDRIRPPLG
;
A
#
# COMPACT_ATOMS: atom_id res chain seq x y z
N MET A 1 12.66 -8.79 -15.98
CA MET A 1 11.42 -9.47 -15.55
C MET A 1 11.52 -9.53 -14.04
N CYS A 2 10.83 -8.66 -13.29
CA CYS A 2 10.90 -8.71 -11.82
C CYS A 2 10.38 -10.06 -11.32
N ASP A 3 11.22 -10.75 -10.56
CA ASP A 3 10.86 -11.98 -9.88
C ASP A 3 9.67 -11.71 -8.95
N TRP A 4 8.85 -12.72 -8.67
CA TRP A 4 7.77 -12.58 -7.69
C TRP A 4 8.32 -12.25 -6.29
N SER A 5 9.53 -12.74 -5.97
CA SER A 5 10.24 -12.35 -4.74
C SER A 5 10.55 -10.86 -4.68
N ASP A 6 10.96 -10.26 -5.80
CA ASP A 6 11.32 -8.84 -5.86
C ASP A 6 10.09 -7.95 -5.61
N LEU A 7 8.91 -8.39 -6.06
CA LEU A 7 7.67 -7.64 -5.86
C LEU A 7 7.14 -7.73 -4.43
N GLU A 8 7.24 -8.90 -3.79
CA GLU A 8 6.89 -9.07 -2.37
C GLU A 8 7.84 -8.30 -1.46
N GLU A 9 9.15 -8.29 -1.76
CA GLU A 9 10.13 -7.48 -1.04
C GLU A 9 9.84 -5.99 -1.19
N CYS A 10 9.58 -5.52 -2.41
CA CYS A 10 9.20 -4.14 -2.67
C CYS A 10 7.95 -3.73 -1.87
N LEU A 11 6.92 -4.57 -1.87
CA LEU A 11 5.70 -4.34 -1.11
C LEU A 11 5.95 -4.28 0.40
N LEU A 12 6.81 -5.16 0.92
CA LEU A 12 7.18 -5.17 2.34
C LEU A 12 7.85 -3.86 2.74
N VAL A 13 8.84 -3.40 1.97
CA VAL A 13 9.55 -2.13 2.24
C VAL A 13 8.57 -0.96 2.24
N ASN A 14 7.74 -0.86 1.20
CA ASN A 14 6.73 0.19 1.09
C ASN A 14 5.69 0.15 2.24
N ALA A 15 5.32 -1.03 2.73
CA ALA A 15 4.43 -1.16 3.87
C ALA A 15 5.08 -0.69 5.19
N VAL A 16 6.39 -0.91 5.35
CA VAL A 16 7.17 -0.42 6.50
C VAL A 16 7.29 1.10 6.49
N GLU A 17 7.48 1.68 5.30
CA GLU A 17 7.63 3.13 5.10
C GLU A 17 6.30 3.90 5.10
N LEU A 18 5.19 3.18 5.27
CA LEU A 18 3.83 3.71 5.18
C LEU A 18 3.56 4.38 3.83
N SER A 19 4.14 3.85 2.76
CA SER A 19 4.11 4.49 1.45
C SER A 19 2.70 4.59 0.88
N PRO A 20 2.37 5.70 0.19
CA PRO A 20 1.13 5.82 -0.56
C PRO A 20 1.11 4.87 -1.78
N LEU A 21 -0.08 4.49 -2.24
CA LEU A 21 -0.22 3.54 -3.35
C LEU A 21 0.48 4.00 -4.64
N TRP A 22 0.45 5.31 -4.93
CA TRP A 22 1.09 5.88 -6.12
C TRP A 22 2.62 5.73 -6.13
N ALA A 23 3.26 5.50 -4.97
CA ALA A 23 4.71 5.32 -4.87
C ALA A 23 5.18 3.89 -5.23
N LEU A 24 4.28 2.90 -5.14
CA LEU A 24 4.64 1.50 -5.37
C LEU A 24 5.12 1.22 -6.80
N ALA A 25 4.47 1.83 -7.79
CA ALA A 25 4.79 1.55 -9.18
C ALA A 25 6.20 2.03 -9.58
N PRO A 26 6.61 3.28 -9.28
CA PRO A 26 7.99 3.71 -9.51
C PRO A 26 9.01 2.91 -8.68
N ASP A 27 8.71 2.59 -7.42
CA ASP A 27 9.61 1.83 -6.56
C ASP A 27 9.85 0.40 -7.07
N CYS A 28 8.76 -0.32 -7.36
CA CYS A 28 8.85 -1.73 -7.76
C CYS A 28 9.32 -1.90 -9.21
N SER A 29 9.05 -0.91 -10.08
CA SER A 29 9.61 -0.87 -11.44
C SER A 29 11.06 -0.38 -11.48
N ARG A 30 11.50 0.34 -10.43
CA ARG A 30 12.76 1.09 -10.38
C ARG A 30 12.90 2.07 -11.55
N SER A 31 11.79 2.70 -11.92
CA SER A 31 11.69 3.59 -13.06
C SER A 31 10.77 4.77 -12.75
N ASP A 32 11.20 5.98 -13.10
CA ASP A 32 10.36 7.18 -13.07
C ASP A 32 9.54 7.34 -14.36
N ASP A 33 9.68 6.43 -15.34
CA ASP A 33 8.88 6.44 -16.57
C ASP A 33 7.53 5.73 -16.34
N GLU A 34 6.45 6.51 -16.36
CA GLU A 34 5.09 6.02 -16.18
C GLU A 34 4.69 4.92 -17.18
N ALA A 35 5.34 4.86 -18.34
CA ALA A 35 5.09 3.80 -19.33
C ALA A 35 5.49 2.41 -18.82
N ASP A 36 6.43 2.32 -17.86
CA ASP A 36 6.91 1.07 -17.28
C ASP A 36 6.00 0.53 -16.16
N TRP A 37 5.13 1.37 -15.59
CA TRP A 37 4.37 1.08 -14.38
C TRP A 37 3.20 0.10 -14.53
N PRO A 38 2.41 0.07 -15.63
CA PRO A 38 1.18 -0.73 -15.70
C PRO A 38 1.36 -2.23 -15.39
N PRO A 39 2.40 -2.93 -15.87
CA PRO A 39 2.62 -4.34 -15.51
C PRO A 39 2.85 -4.57 -14.02
N TYR A 40 3.39 -3.58 -13.29
CA TYR A 40 3.60 -3.68 -11.84
C TYR A 40 2.32 -3.42 -11.08
N VAL A 41 1.57 -2.37 -11.45
CA VAL A 41 0.26 -2.06 -10.86
C VAL A 41 -0.67 -3.27 -10.95
N GLU A 42 -0.76 -3.89 -12.11
CA GLU A 42 -1.63 -5.07 -12.31
C GLU A 42 -1.21 -6.30 -11.48
N ARG A 43 0.08 -6.42 -11.13
CA ARG A 43 0.57 -7.49 -10.23
C ARG A 43 0.43 -7.11 -8.76
N LEU A 44 0.55 -5.84 -8.42
CA LEU A 44 0.45 -5.31 -7.06
C LEU A 44 -0.99 -5.37 -6.53
N LYS A 45 -1.99 -5.02 -7.35
CA LYS A 45 -3.42 -5.09 -6.96
C LYS A 45 -3.79 -6.42 -6.28
N PRO A 46 -3.64 -7.60 -6.92
CA PRO A 46 -4.00 -8.87 -6.29
C PRO A 46 -3.08 -9.24 -5.11
N LEU A 47 -1.80 -8.84 -5.14
CA LEU A 47 -0.85 -9.12 -4.06
C LEU A 47 -1.20 -8.35 -2.78
N ILE A 48 -1.45 -7.04 -2.89
CA ILE A 48 -1.88 -6.19 -1.78
C ILE A 48 -3.19 -6.72 -1.21
N ALA A 49 -4.16 -7.05 -2.06
CA ALA A 49 -5.44 -7.58 -1.61
C ALA A 49 -5.26 -8.90 -0.83
N ALA A 50 -4.36 -9.78 -1.27
CA ALA A 50 -4.03 -11.01 -0.55
C ALA A 50 -3.37 -10.72 0.81
N TRP A 51 -2.44 -9.76 0.88
CA TRP A 51 -1.76 -9.40 2.13
C TRP A 51 -2.70 -8.72 3.14
N VAL A 52 -3.63 -7.87 2.68
CA VAL A 52 -4.66 -7.27 3.55
C VAL A 52 -5.58 -8.35 4.12
N ARG A 53 -6.08 -9.27 3.28
CA ARG A 53 -6.94 -10.38 3.72
C ARG A 53 -6.23 -11.34 4.68
N ALA A 54 -4.92 -11.53 4.50
CA ALA A 54 -4.08 -12.30 5.41
C ALA A 54 -3.72 -11.55 6.70
N GLY A 55 -4.15 -10.29 6.86
CA GLY A 55 -3.84 -9.47 8.04
C GLY A 55 -2.38 -9.05 8.15
N ARG A 56 -1.61 -9.08 7.05
CA ARG A 56 -0.19 -8.70 7.03
C ARG A 56 0.01 -7.19 6.88
N ILE A 57 -0.90 -6.53 6.17
CA ILE A 57 -0.88 -5.08 5.96
C ILE A 57 -2.30 -4.51 6.11
N ALA A 58 -2.38 -3.21 6.36
CA ALA A 58 -3.62 -2.44 6.24
C ALA A 58 -3.49 -1.40 5.12
N LEU A 59 -4.64 -0.99 4.58
CA LEU A 59 -4.77 0.20 3.76
C LEU A 59 -5.47 1.27 4.58
N TRP A 60 -4.96 2.49 4.54
CA TRP A 60 -5.57 3.66 5.17
C TRP A 60 -5.91 4.68 4.11
N ARG A 61 -7.10 5.29 4.23
CA ARG A 61 -7.62 6.32 3.32
C ARG A 61 -7.91 7.59 4.10
N GLY A 62 -7.35 8.72 3.67
CA GLY A 62 -7.49 9.98 4.39
C GLY A 62 -7.13 11.20 3.54
N PRO A 63 -7.32 12.42 4.06
CA PRO A 63 -7.13 13.66 3.31
C PRO A 63 -5.65 14.03 3.11
N GLU A 64 -4.76 13.50 3.94
CA GLU A 64 -3.32 13.78 3.91
C GLU A 64 -2.51 12.54 4.29
N TRP A 65 -1.21 12.59 4.03
CA TRP A 65 -0.27 11.57 4.49
C TRP A 65 0.42 12.02 5.79
N PRO A 66 0.56 11.14 6.80
CA PRO A 66 0.05 9.77 6.81
C PRO A 66 -1.44 9.70 7.14
N ALA A 67 -2.20 8.92 6.37
CA ALA A 67 -3.65 8.87 6.47
C ALA A 67 -4.18 8.18 7.73
N PHE A 68 -3.35 7.52 8.54
CA PHE A 68 -3.79 6.96 9.82
C PHE A 68 -4.09 8.05 10.88
N GLU A 69 -3.57 9.28 10.73
CA GLU A 69 -3.74 10.34 11.73
C GLU A 69 -5.12 11.02 11.68
N GLY A 70 -5.79 10.99 10.51
CA GLY A 70 -7.10 11.63 10.32
C GLY A 70 -8.03 10.92 9.32
N GLY A 71 -7.59 9.80 8.76
CA GLY A 71 -8.36 8.97 7.86
C GLY A 71 -9.00 7.77 8.54
N HIS A 72 -9.28 6.74 7.75
CA HIS A 72 -9.85 5.49 8.21
C HIS A 72 -9.18 4.31 7.53
N ARG A 73 -9.13 3.20 8.26
CA ARG A 73 -8.70 1.92 7.70
C ARG A 73 -9.75 1.46 6.68
N VAL A 74 -9.31 1.10 5.49
CA VAL A 74 -10.14 0.51 4.44
C VAL A 74 -10.60 -0.88 4.92
N SER A 75 -11.90 -1.14 4.81
CA SER A 75 -12.50 -2.44 5.16
C SER A 75 -12.02 -3.53 4.19
N ILE A 76 -12.04 -4.81 4.59
CA ILE A 76 -11.64 -5.92 3.69
C ILE A 76 -12.56 -5.98 2.47
N GLU A 77 -13.83 -5.62 2.64
CA GLU A 77 -14.87 -5.58 1.62
C GLU A 77 -14.61 -4.50 0.57
N ASP A 78 -13.97 -3.38 0.96
CA ASP A 78 -13.71 -2.23 0.08
C ASP A 78 -12.33 -2.28 -0.59
N VAL A 79 -11.44 -3.20 -0.19
CA VAL A 79 -10.06 -3.29 -0.70
C VAL A 79 -10.02 -3.35 -2.24
N ASP A 80 -10.81 -4.24 -2.85
CA ASP A 80 -10.78 -4.41 -4.30
C ASP A 80 -11.28 -3.15 -5.03
N ALA A 81 -12.26 -2.46 -4.45
CA ALA A 81 -12.79 -1.21 -5.01
C ALA A 81 -11.73 -0.10 -4.96
N VAL A 82 -11.03 0.05 -3.84
CA VAL A 82 -9.92 1.00 -3.70
C VAL A 82 -8.79 0.67 -4.66
N LEU A 83 -8.37 -0.59 -4.73
CA LEU A 83 -7.25 -0.99 -5.60
C LEU A 83 -7.58 -0.89 -7.09
N SER A 84 -8.86 -0.92 -7.47
CA SER A 84 -9.31 -0.76 -8.86
C SER A 84 -9.43 0.69 -9.30
N ASP A 85 -9.32 1.66 -8.39
CA ASP A 85 -9.37 3.08 -8.71
C ASP A 85 -7.98 3.57 -9.11
N ASP A 86 -7.79 3.82 -10.41
CA ASP A 86 -6.53 4.29 -10.99
C ASP A 86 -6.08 5.66 -10.43
N GLU A 87 -6.99 6.43 -9.82
CA GLU A 87 -6.64 7.69 -9.18
C GLU A 87 -5.61 7.49 -8.04
N PHE A 88 -5.70 6.40 -7.27
CA PHE A 88 -4.78 6.16 -6.16
C PHE A 88 -3.40 5.66 -6.59
N TRP A 89 -3.26 5.23 -7.84
CA TRP A 89 -2.00 4.78 -8.43
C TRP A 89 -1.22 5.91 -9.11
N THR A 90 -1.79 7.11 -9.18
CA THR A 90 -1.20 8.26 -9.87
C THR A 90 -0.81 9.35 -8.87
N TYR A 91 0.44 9.82 -8.91
CA TYR A 91 0.85 10.95 -8.08
C TYR A 91 0.10 12.22 -8.47
N ARG A 92 -0.37 12.97 -7.47
CA ARG A 92 -0.95 14.30 -7.67
C ARG A 92 -0.48 15.23 -6.57
N GLU A 93 0.07 16.37 -6.98
CA GLU A 93 0.57 17.42 -6.08
C GLU A 93 -0.54 17.95 -5.14
N SER A 94 -1.79 17.98 -5.62
CA SER A 94 -2.96 18.44 -4.87
C SER A 94 -4.02 17.35 -4.70
N ALA A 95 -3.59 16.12 -4.36
CA ALA A 95 -4.53 15.03 -4.05
C ALA A 95 -5.40 15.42 -2.84
N THR A 96 -6.72 15.26 -2.95
CA THR A 96 -7.65 15.48 -1.84
C THR A 96 -7.83 14.24 -0.97
N VAL A 97 -7.34 13.10 -1.44
CA VAL A 97 -7.37 11.80 -0.76
C VAL A 97 -6.07 11.06 -1.06
N VAL A 98 -5.46 10.50 -0.04
CA VAL A 98 -4.30 9.60 -0.13
C VAL A 98 -4.71 8.24 0.43
N VAL A 99 -4.24 7.18 -0.25
CA VAL A 99 -4.29 5.81 0.27
C VAL A 99 -2.87 5.33 0.50
N HIS A 100 -2.56 4.85 1.71
CA HIS A 100 -1.24 4.31 2.03
C HIS A 100 -1.29 2.95 2.71
N LEU A 101 -0.15 2.26 2.63
CA LEU A 101 0.07 0.97 3.27
C LEU A 101 0.45 1.14 4.74
N GLU A 102 0.19 0.12 5.55
CA GLU A 102 0.75 -0.03 6.88
C GLU A 102 1.12 -1.50 7.09
N LEU A 103 2.36 -1.78 7.50
CA LEU A 103 2.74 -3.12 7.95
C LEU A 103 2.08 -3.45 9.29
N LEU A 104 1.32 -4.53 9.32
CA LEU A 104 0.77 -5.08 10.55
C LEU A 104 1.74 -6.11 11.09
N VAL A 105 2.63 -5.69 11.99
CA VAL A 105 3.38 -6.63 12.83
C VAL A 105 2.39 -7.40 13.70
N GLU A 106 2.55 -8.71 13.88
CA GLU A 106 1.85 -9.48 14.92
C GLU A 106 2.08 -8.78 16.26
N THR A 107 1.15 -7.91 16.66
CA THR A 107 1.31 -7.02 17.82
C THR A 107 1.00 -7.71 19.13
N ASP A 108 0.69 -9.01 19.11
CA ASP A 108 0.39 -9.81 20.29
C ASP A 108 1.63 -10.20 21.13
N ARG A 109 2.84 -9.73 20.79
CA ARG A 109 4.06 -10.01 21.59
C ARG A 109 4.91 -8.81 21.98
N ILE A 110 4.53 -7.58 21.63
CA ILE A 110 5.30 -6.38 22.01
C ILE A 110 4.38 -5.31 22.62
N ARG A 111 3.62 -5.68 23.64
CA ARG A 111 3.33 -4.76 24.74
C ARG A 111 3.87 -5.39 26.02
N PRO A 112 4.87 -4.79 26.69
CA PRO A 112 5.09 -5.15 28.08
C PRO A 112 3.77 -4.85 28.83
N PRO A 113 3.36 -5.72 29.77
CA PRO A 113 2.20 -5.41 30.60
C PRO A 113 2.48 -4.06 31.25
N LEU A 114 1.56 -3.12 31.08
CA LEU A 114 1.53 -1.91 31.89
C LEU A 114 1.28 -2.38 33.32
N GLY A 115 2.37 -2.55 34.06
CA GLY A 115 2.37 -2.70 35.52
C GLY A 115 2.24 -1.35 36.20
#